data_AF-A0A7J7FW27-F1
#
_entry.id   AF-A0A7J7FW27-F1
#
_cell.length_a   1.000
_cell.length_b   1.000
_cell.length_c   1.000
_cell.angle_alpha   90.00
_cell.angle_beta   90.00
_cell.angle_gamma   90.00
#
_symmetry.space_group_name_H-M   'P 1'
#
loop_
_entity.id
_entity.type
_entity.pdbx_description
1 polymer ?
#
loop_
_entity_poly.entity_id
_entity_poly.type
_entity_poly.pdbx_seq_one_letter_code
_entity_poly.pdbx_strand_id
1 'polypeptide(L)'
;MDIGSCWKNNGQPCDGDVTTDVTRYSEMIINPNIDSWTDKDNYPYGAYHIYCSPGNAESAEEPYNFCDSYNNPQRQDILQILPHPAWGQYRYPTKKGEGWLGVKRTWELDVGRLSQSLYFYQDPGTEPVERHWPSIDLGTEIYMSGNQVAEWTVSDFDIIIPRDDN
;
A
#
# COMPACT_ATOMS: atom_id res chain seq x y z
N MET A 1 -3.87 7.21 2.95
CA MET A 1 -4.56 6.87 1.70
C MET A 1 -4.04 5.53 1.30
N ASP A 2 -4.93 4.57 1.21
CA ASP A 2 -4.65 3.23 0.76
C ASP A 2 -5.56 2.88 -0.42
N ILE A 3 -5.16 1.85 -1.15
CA ILE A 3 -5.97 1.25 -2.19
C ILE A 3 -5.84 -0.26 -2.06
N GLY A 4 -6.99 -0.92 -2.04
CA GLY A 4 -7.13 -2.33 -1.69
C GLY A 4 -7.64 -3.15 -2.86
N SER A 5 -7.22 -4.41 -2.91
CA SER A 5 -7.69 -5.42 -3.85
C SER A 5 -7.51 -6.83 -3.27
N CYS A 6 -8.04 -7.83 -3.97
CA CYS A 6 -7.91 -9.23 -3.60
C CYS A 6 -7.68 -10.09 -4.83
N TRP A 7 -6.64 -10.93 -4.78
CA TRP A 7 -6.44 -12.03 -5.72
C TRP A 7 -5.63 -13.16 -5.06
N LYS A 8 -5.70 -14.36 -5.61
CA LYS A 8 -4.93 -15.52 -5.13
C LYS A 8 -3.48 -15.45 -5.65
N ASN A 9 -2.54 -16.09 -4.96
CA ASN A 9 -1.13 -16.11 -5.42
C ASN A 9 -0.94 -16.78 -6.79
N ASN A 10 -1.93 -17.54 -7.26
CA ASN A 10 -1.93 -18.13 -8.60
C ASN A 10 -2.55 -17.23 -9.71
N GLY A 11 -2.85 -15.98 -9.38
CA GLY A 11 -3.41 -14.98 -10.31
C GLY A 11 -4.93 -15.03 -10.48
N GLN A 12 -5.62 -16.02 -9.89
CA GLN A 12 -7.08 -16.10 -9.95
C GLN A 12 -7.74 -15.02 -9.07
N PRO A 13 -8.96 -14.58 -9.42
CA PRO A 13 -9.76 -13.73 -8.55
C PRO A 13 -10.03 -14.40 -7.19
N CYS A 14 -10.17 -13.59 -6.15
CA CYS A 14 -10.64 -14.09 -4.85
C CYS A 14 -12.08 -14.60 -4.93
N ASP A 15 -12.39 -15.64 -4.16
CA ASP A 15 -13.70 -16.29 -4.13
C ASP A 15 -14.29 -16.45 -2.72
N GLY A 16 -13.65 -15.85 -1.71
CA GLY A 16 -14.02 -15.93 -0.31
C GLY A 16 -13.31 -17.05 0.45
N ASP A 17 -12.39 -17.78 -0.19
CA ASP A 17 -11.57 -18.81 0.47
C ASP A 17 -10.48 -18.18 1.33
N VAL A 18 -10.68 -18.20 2.64
CA VAL A 18 -9.75 -17.68 3.66
C VAL A 18 -8.35 -18.30 3.64
N THR A 19 -8.15 -19.42 2.92
CA THR A 19 -6.85 -20.09 2.80
C THR A 19 -6.05 -19.66 1.59
N THR A 20 -6.73 -19.35 0.48
CA THR A 20 -6.10 -19.04 -0.81
C THR A 20 -6.22 -17.57 -1.20
N ASP A 21 -7.26 -16.88 -0.73
CA ASP A 21 -7.44 -15.45 -0.96
C ASP A 21 -6.36 -14.64 -0.23
N VAL A 22 -5.84 -13.64 -0.94
CA VAL A 22 -4.85 -12.71 -0.40
C VAL A 22 -5.31 -11.28 -0.67
N THR A 23 -5.52 -10.55 0.41
CA THR A 23 -5.89 -9.14 0.36
C THR A 23 -4.64 -8.28 0.27
N ARG A 24 -4.61 -7.37 -0.70
CA ARG A 24 -3.45 -6.54 -1.02
C ARG A 24 -3.73 -5.08 -0.83
N TYR A 25 -2.80 -4.40 -0.19
CA TYR A 25 -2.90 -2.99 0.10
C TYR A 25 -1.61 -2.28 -0.30
N SER A 26 -1.75 -1.13 -0.96
CA SER A 26 -0.69 -0.13 -1.00
C SER A 26 -1.17 1.11 -0.28
N GLU A 27 -0.36 1.60 0.65
CA GLU A 27 -0.69 2.77 1.45
C GLU A 27 0.50 3.71 1.61
N MET A 28 0.20 5.02 1.66
CA MET A 28 1.22 6.02 2.01
C MET A 28 1.08 6.53 3.44
N ILE A 29 2.18 6.44 4.19
CA ILE A 29 2.33 7.01 5.53
C ILE A 29 2.99 8.38 5.43
N ILE A 30 2.28 9.43 5.85
CA ILE A 30 2.75 10.83 5.74
C ILE A 30 3.34 11.42 7.03
N ASN A 31 3.32 10.66 8.14
CA ASN A 31 3.90 11.10 9.41
C ASN A 31 5.42 11.31 9.24
N PRO A 32 5.97 12.53 9.42
CA PRO A 32 7.37 12.82 9.16
C PRO A 32 8.34 12.11 10.11
N ASN A 33 7.84 11.61 11.25
CA ASN A 33 8.66 10.93 12.26
C ASN A 33 8.82 9.43 12.00
N ILE A 34 8.25 8.91 10.91
CA ILE A 34 8.40 7.51 10.52
C ILE A 34 9.58 7.38 9.55
N ASP A 35 10.41 6.37 9.78
CA ASP A 35 11.56 6.00 8.95
C ASP A 35 11.33 4.63 8.29
N SER A 36 12.09 4.33 7.24
CA SER A 36 12.11 2.99 6.63
C SER A 36 12.58 1.95 7.64
N TRP A 37 11.90 0.80 7.72
CA TRP A 37 12.27 -0.26 8.68
C TRP A 37 13.53 -1.06 8.30
N THR A 38 13.96 -1.03 7.03
CA THR A 38 15.08 -1.85 6.54
C THR A 38 16.39 -1.05 6.38
N ASP A 39 17.50 -1.71 6.70
CA ASP A 39 18.88 -1.18 6.62
C ASP A 39 19.35 -1.04 5.14
N LYS A 40 20.19 -0.03 4.87
CA LYS A 40 20.14 0.88 3.70
C LYS A 40 21.03 0.52 2.51
N ASP A 41 21.69 -0.64 2.48
CA ASP A 41 22.85 -0.78 1.61
C ASP A 41 22.56 -1.08 0.12
N ASN A 42 21.35 -1.49 -0.31
CA ASN A 42 21.18 -2.05 -1.67
C ASN A 42 19.88 -1.72 -2.45
N TYR A 43 18.96 -0.89 -1.95
CA TYR A 43 17.67 -0.62 -2.62
C TYR A 43 17.17 0.81 -2.30
N PRO A 44 16.28 1.45 -3.09
CA PRO A 44 15.62 2.70 -2.70
C PRO A 44 14.62 2.52 -1.53
N TYR A 45 15.05 1.85 -0.45
CA TYR A 45 14.28 1.60 0.77
C TYR A 45 13.76 2.87 1.43
N GLY A 46 14.38 4.05 1.19
CA GLY A 46 13.83 5.32 1.66
C GLY A 46 12.42 5.64 1.13
N ALA A 47 11.98 4.95 0.08
CA ALA A 47 10.64 5.06 -0.48
C ALA A 47 9.61 4.13 0.19
N TYR A 48 10.08 3.15 0.98
CA TYR A 48 9.27 2.09 1.58
C TYR A 48 9.40 2.11 3.10
N HIS A 49 8.28 2.06 3.81
CA HIS A 49 8.27 1.86 5.25
C HIS A 49 8.35 0.38 5.58
N ILE A 50 7.35 -0.38 5.10
CA ILE A 50 7.15 -1.80 5.38
C ILE A 50 6.73 -2.49 4.08
N TYR A 51 7.30 -3.66 3.85
CA TYR A 51 6.75 -4.67 2.95
C TYR A 51 6.57 -5.95 3.77
N CYS A 52 5.40 -6.55 3.66
CA CYS A 52 5.18 -7.90 4.17
C CYS A 52 4.49 -8.76 3.12
N SER A 53 5.00 -9.97 2.95
CA SER A 53 4.52 -10.97 2.00
C SER A 53 3.32 -11.76 2.56
N PRO A 54 2.53 -12.40 1.69
CA PRO A 54 1.42 -13.20 2.15
C PRO A 54 1.89 -14.50 2.79
N GLY A 55 1.27 -14.84 3.93
CA GLY A 55 1.63 -16.03 4.71
C GLY A 55 1.37 -17.37 4.03
N ASN A 56 0.79 -17.36 2.82
CA ASN A 56 0.59 -18.52 1.96
C ASN A 56 1.41 -18.45 0.65
N ALA A 57 2.44 -17.60 0.58
CA ALA A 57 3.39 -17.59 -0.53
C ALA A 57 4.15 -18.93 -0.61
N GLU A 58 4.15 -19.59 -1.76
CA GLU A 58 4.89 -20.86 -1.93
C GLU A 58 6.40 -20.63 -2.06
N SER A 59 6.79 -19.46 -2.57
CA SER A 59 8.17 -19.09 -2.87
C SER A 59 8.43 -17.63 -2.50
N ALA A 60 8.30 -17.27 -1.21
CA ALA A 60 8.58 -15.92 -0.74
C ALA A 60 10.04 -15.51 -1.02
N GLU A 61 10.24 -14.29 -1.51
CA GLU A 61 11.55 -13.78 -1.95
C GLU A 61 12.31 -13.12 -0.80
N GLU A 62 13.49 -13.64 -0.47
CA GLU A 62 14.32 -13.09 0.60
C GLU A 62 14.91 -11.70 0.21
N PRO A 63 14.93 -10.72 1.12
CA PRO A 63 14.40 -10.77 2.49
C PRO A 63 12.88 -10.52 2.55
N TYR A 64 12.14 -11.36 3.27
CA TYR A 64 10.70 -11.15 3.51
C TYR A 64 10.32 -11.23 4.99
N ASN A 65 9.21 -10.60 5.33
CA ASN A 65 8.45 -10.87 6.55
C ASN A 65 7.02 -11.20 6.14
N PHE A 66 6.37 -12.16 6.79
CA PHE A 66 4.94 -12.38 6.56
C PHE A 66 4.11 -11.32 7.29
N CYS A 67 2.99 -10.91 6.68
CA CYS A 67 2.07 -10.00 7.34
C CYS A 67 1.45 -10.65 8.59
N ASP A 68 1.31 -9.86 9.66
CA ASP A 68 0.78 -10.33 10.94
C ASP A 68 -0.72 -10.64 10.86
N SER A 69 -1.06 -11.90 11.14
CA SER A 69 -2.45 -12.38 11.20
C SER A 69 -3.28 -11.81 12.35
N TYR A 70 -2.68 -11.13 13.34
CA TYR A 70 -3.41 -10.61 14.50
C TYR A 70 -4.42 -9.51 14.10
N ASN A 71 -4.05 -8.64 13.17
CA ASN A 71 -4.90 -7.53 12.74
C ASN A 71 -5.93 -7.94 11.67
N ASN A 72 -5.65 -8.98 10.90
CA ASN A 72 -6.56 -9.52 9.90
C ASN A 72 -6.39 -11.06 9.80
N PRO A 73 -7.45 -11.85 10.01
CA PRO A 73 -7.37 -13.30 9.88
C PRO A 73 -7.14 -13.77 8.44
N GLN A 74 -7.44 -12.95 7.43
CA GLN A 74 -7.13 -13.26 6.03
C GLN A 74 -5.65 -13.01 5.73
N ARG A 75 -5.10 -13.74 4.74
CA ARG A 75 -3.74 -13.50 4.28
C ARG A 75 -3.64 -12.14 3.62
N GLN A 76 -2.54 -11.43 3.89
CA GLN A 76 -2.32 -10.09 3.37
C GLN A 76 -0.96 -9.95 2.72
N ASP A 77 -0.86 -9.06 1.76
CA ASP A 77 0.39 -8.62 1.14
C ASP A 77 0.35 -7.08 1.09
N ILE A 78 1.12 -6.45 1.99
CA ILE A 78 0.99 -5.02 2.32
C ILE A 78 2.27 -4.30 1.95
N LEU A 79 2.08 -3.17 1.27
CA LEU A 79 3.15 -2.25 0.93
C LEU A 79 2.85 -0.86 1.50
N GLN A 80 3.57 -0.51 2.56
CA GLN A 80 3.57 0.83 3.12
C GLN A 80 4.71 1.64 2.51
N ILE A 81 4.39 2.75 1.86
CA ILE A 81 5.35 3.66 1.24
C ILE A 81 5.47 4.98 2.00
N LEU A 82 6.63 5.62 1.84
CA LEU A 82 6.95 6.92 2.44
C LEU A 82 7.09 8.00 1.37
N PRO A 83 6.94 9.29 1.72
CA PRO A 83 7.21 10.39 0.82
C PRO A 83 8.61 10.30 0.20
N HIS A 84 8.69 10.17 -1.11
CA HIS A 84 9.95 9.95 -1.82
C HIS A 84 9.88 10.42 -3.29
N PRO A 85 10.98 10.95 -3.88
CA PRO A 85 10.98 11.44 -5.26
C PRO A 85 10.52 10.40 -6.31
N ALA A 86 10.70 9.11 -6.05
CA ALA A 86 10.22 8.03 -6.93
C ALA A 86 8.70 8.09 -7.19
N TRP A 87 7.94 8.64 -6.24
CA TRP A 87 6.49 8.74 -6.32
C TRP A 87 6.00 10.04 -6.99
N GLY A 88 6.90 10.96 -7.30
CA GLY A 88 6.56 12.27 -7.86
C GLY A 88 5.84 12.20 -9.20
N GLN A 89 6.15 11.19 -10.03
CA GLN A 89 5.45 10.97 -11.31
C GLN A 89 3.97 10.57 -11.14
N TYR A 90 3.59 10.09 -9.95
CA TYR A 90 2.21 9.77 -9.55
C TYR A 90 1.60 10.89 -8.70
N ARG A 91 2.32 12.01 -8.55
CA ARG A 91 1.92 13.22 -7.79
C ARG A 91 1.75 13.00 -6.29
N TYR A 92 2.28 11.89 -5.77
CA TYR A 92 2.34 11.63 -4.34
C TYR A 92 3.40 12.50 -3.64
N PRO A 93 3.32 12.62 -2.30
CA PRO A 93 4.37 13.24 -1.50
C PRO A 93 5.77 12.75 -1.86
N THR A 94 6.69 13.70 -2.02
CA THR A 94 8.09 13.43 -2.39
C THR A 94 9.06 13.72 -1.26
N LYS A 95 8.61 14.44 -0.22
CA LYS A 95 9.40 14.83 0.94
C LYS A 95 8.62 14.61 2.23
N LYS A 96 9.32 14.20 3.28
CA LYS A 96 8.74 14.07 4.61
C LYS A 96 8.08 15.38 5.06
N GLY A 97 6.90 15.26 5.67
CA GLY A 97 6.10 16.39 6.16
C GLY A 97 5.16 17.01 5.12
N GLU A 98 5.29 16.68 3.83
CA GLU A 98 4.25 17.05 2.86
C GLU A 98 2.93 16.34 3.19
N GLY A 99 1.83 17.09 3.29
CA GLY A 99 0.52 16.57 3.68
C GLY A 99 0.33 16.48 5.20
N TRP A 100 1.37 16.73 5.99
CA TRP A 100 1.27 16.81 7.45
C TRP A 100 0.78 18.20 7.91
N LEU A 101 0.46 18.32 9.20
CA LEU A 101 -0.04 19.55 9.82
C LEU A 101 0.86 20.76 9.50
N GLY A 102 0.24 21.88 9.14
CA GLY A 102 0.95 23.13 8.78
C GLY A 102 1.27 23.26 7.27
N VAL A 103 1.14 22.19 6.49
CA VAL A 103 1.33 22.20 5.03
C VAL A 103 0.02 21.82 4.32
N LYS A 104 -0.98 22.72 4.39
CA LYS A 104 -2.27 22.52 3.73
C LYS A 104 -2.08 22.64 2.21
N ARG A 105 -2.36 21.57 1.46
CA ARG A 105 -2.43 21.60 0.00
C ARG A 105 -3.45 20.59 -0.51
N THR A 106 -4.06 20.91 -1.64
CA THR A 106 -4.82 19.94 -2.43
C THR A 106 -3.85 18.99 -3.11
N TRP A 107 -4.21 17.70 -3.13
CA TRP A 107 -3.43 16.65 -3.77
C TRP A 107 -4.25 16.04 -4.89
N GLU A 108 -3.67 15.98 -6.09
CA GLU A 108 -4.21 15.17 -7.17
C GLU A 108 -3.35 13.91 -7.28
N LEU A 109 -3.82 12.80 -6.73
CA LEU A 109 -3.04 11.56 -6.67
C LEU A 109 -3.39 10.65 -7.85
N ASP A 110 -2.39 10.10 -8.52
CA ASP A 110 -2.58 9.01 -9.49
C ASP A 110 -2.47 7.65 -8.77
N VAL A 111 -3.47 7.38 -7.91
CA VAL A 111 -3.51 6.22 -6.99
C VAL A 111 -3.46 4.91 -7.77
N GLY A 112 -4.27 4.80 -8.83
CA GLY A 112 -4.35 3.59 -9.65
C GLY A 112 -3.04 3.27 -10.37
N ARG A 113 -2.40 4.26 -11.02
CA ARG A 113 -1.14 4.01 -11.74
C ARG A 113 0.00 3.69 -10.80
N LEU A 114 0.05 4.33 -9.62
CA LEU A 114 1.02 3.97 -8.59
C LEU A 114 0.86 2.50 -8.20
N SER A 115 -0.33 2.08 -7.77
CA SER A 115 -0.56 0.72 -7.30
C SER A 115 -0.43 -0.35 -8.38
N GLN A 116 -0.69 0.00 -9.64
CA GLN A 116 -0.38 -0.87 -10.77
C GLN A 116 1.13 -1.06 -10.98
N SER A 117 1.93 -0.05 -10.67
CA SER A 117 3.40 -0.10 -10.82
C SER A 117 4.13 -0.81 -9.68
N LEU A 118 3.46 -0.98 -8.54
CA LEU A 118 4.04 -1.60 -7.36
C LEU A 118 4.11 -3.11 -7.52
N TYR A 119 5.13 -3.69 -6.92
CA TYR A 119 5.31 -5.13 -6.84
C TYR A 119 4.43 -5.71 -5.73
N PHE A 120 3.73 -6.77 -6.08
CA PHE A 120 2.97 -7.62 -5.17
C PHE A 120 3.30 -9.05 -5.51
N TYR A 121 3.40 -9.89 -4.49
CA TYR A 121 3.84 -11.26 -4.65
C TYR A 121 2.84 -12.09 -5.48
N GLN A 122 3.38 -12.94 -6.34
CA GLN A 122 2.64 -13.96 -7.08
C GLN A 122 3.51 -15.22 -7.18
N ASP A 123 2.91 -16.41 -7.09
CA ASP A 123 3.65 -17.67 -7.15
C ASP A 123 4.32 -17.82 -8.53
N PRO A 124 5.62 -18.21 -8.58
CA PRO A 124 6.33 -18.36 -9.85
C PRO A 124 5.65 -19.34 -10.81
N GLY A 125 5.58 -18.97 -12.10
CA GLY A 125 5.01 -19.82 -13.15
C GLY A 125 3.49 -19.83 -13.23
N THR A 126 2.81 -18.98 -12.46
CA THR A 126 1.35 -18.82 -12.54
C THR A 126 0.93 -17.75 -13.55
N GLU A 127 -0.33 -17.78 -13.97
CA GLU A 127 -0.87 -16.82 -14.93
C GLU A 127 -0.83 -15.39 -14.35
N PRO A 128 -0.35 -14.38 -15.08
CA PRO A 128 -0.34 -13.01 -14.59
C PRO A 128 -1.74 -12.53 -14.19
N VAL A 129 -1.86 -11.97 -12.99
CA VAL A 129 -3.13 -11.40 -12.52
C VAL A 129 -3.56 -10.18 -13.35
N GLU A 130 -4.85 -10.13 -13.70
CA GLU A 130 -5.50 -8.87 -14.09
C GLU A 130 -5.93 -8.14 -12.81
N ARG A 131 -5.28 -7.00 -12.53
CA ARG A 131 -5.50 -6.28 -11.27
C ARG A 131 -6.72 -5.36 -11.37
N HIS A 132 -7.67 -5.58 -10.48
CA HIS A 132 -8.82 -4.69 -10.27
C HIS A 132 -8.75 -4.09 -8.86
N TRP A 133 -8.93 -2.77 -8.73
CA TRP A 133 -8.81 -2.07 -7.45
C TRP A 133 -10.19 -1.58 -6.98
N PRO A 134 -10.93 -2.38 -6.19
CA PRO A 134 -12.31 -2.06 -5.80
C PRO A 134 -12.43 -1.05 -4.65
N SER A 135 -11.39 -0.83 -3.85
CA SER A 135 -11.48 0.05 -2.67
C SER A 135 -10.34 1.07 -2.63
N ILE A 136 -10.68 2.26 -2.15
CA ILE A 136 -9.76 3.32 -1.77
C ILE A 136 -10.20 3.76 -0.38
N ASP A 137 -9.32 3.68 0.62
CA ASP A 137 -9.63 4.13 1.96
C ASP A 137 -8.71 5.29 2.40
N LEU A 138 -9.31 6.22 3.14
CA LEU A 138 -8.63 7.42 3.63
C LEU A 138 -8.95 7.61 5.11
N GLY A 139 -7.90 7.59 5.92
CA GLY A 139 -8.02 7.83 7.34
C GLY A 139 -6.67 7.95 8.03
N THR A 140 -6.73 7.95 9.35
CA THR A 140 -5.56 7.93 10.23
C THR A 140 -5.45 6.57 10.89
N GLU A 141 -4.39 5.83 10.57
CA GLU A 141 -4.01 4.66 11.34
C GLU A 141 -3.33 5.10 12.64
N ILE A 142 -3.77 4.54 13.77
CA ILE A 142 -3.21 4.83 15.09
C ILE A 142 -2.73 3.50 15.68
N TYR A 143 -1.41 3.34 15.73
CA TYR A 143 -0.81 2.15 16.32
C TYR A 143 -1.12 2.05 17.83
N MET A 144 -1.34 0.84 18.32
CA MET A 144 -1.67 0.54 19.72
C MET A 144 -0.47 0.79 20.64
N SER A 145 -0.11 2.05 20.91
CA SER A 145 0.85 2.42 21.95
C SER A 145 0.41 3.66 22.73
N GLY A 146 -0.02 3.44 23.98
CA GLY A 146 -0.42 4.49 24.90
C GLY A 146 -1.66 5.30 24.47
N ASN A 147 -1.94 6.38 25.20
CA ASN A 147 -3.01 7.32 24.85
C ASN A 147 -2.54 8.22 23.70
N GLN A 148 -3.08 8.01 22.50
CA GLN A 148 -2.81 8.82 21.31
C GLN A 148 -4.06 9.62 20.92
N VAL A 149 -3.87 10.85 20.45
CA VAL A 149 -4.94 11.67 19.88
C VAL A 149 -4.50 12.11 18.49
N ALA A 150 -5.29 11.79 17.47
CA ALA A 150 -5.10 12.26 16.11
C ALA A 150 -6.26 13.18 15.72
N GLU A 151 -5.93 14.35 15.18
CA GLU A 151 -6.88 15.28 14.58
C GLU A 151 -6.54 15.45 13.11
N TRP A 152 -7.54 15.28 12.24
CA TRP A 152 -7.37 15.42 10.81
C TRP A 152 -8.64 16.02 10.19
N THR A 153 -8.48 16.63 9.02
CA THR A 153 -9.58 17.17 8.23
C THR A 153 -9.28 16.89 6.78
N VAL A 154 -10.29 16.39 6.06
CA VAL A 154 -10.28 16.25 4.60
C VAL A 154 -11.46 17.05 4.07
N SER A 155 -11.22 17.83 3.02
CA SER A 155 -12.24 18.54 2.26
C SER A 155 -12.00 18.32 0.77
N ASP A 156 -13.00 18.62 -0.06
CA ASP A 156 -12.89 18.60 -1.52
C ASP A 156 -12.34 17.26 -2.05
N PHE A 157 -12.91 16.16 -1.54
CA PHE A 157 -12.50 14.79 -1.88
C PHE A 157 -13.31 14.26 -3.06
N ASP A 158 -12.65 14.17 -4.21
CA ASP A 158 -13.21 13.61 -5.44
C ASP A 158 -12.43 12.36 -5.86
N ILE A 159 -13.15 11.35 -6.39
CA ILE A 159 -12.56 10.19 -7.06
C ILE A 159 -12.88 10.30 -8.55
N ILE A 160 -11.84 10.45 -9.37
CA ILE A 160 -11.97 10.55 -10.82
C ILE A 160 -11.49 9.24 -11.44
N ILE A 161 -12.41 8.49 -12.04
CA ILE A 161 -12.10 7.29 -12.83
C ILE A 161 -12.02 7.74 -14.29
N PRO A 162 -10.83 7.70 -14.93
CA PRO A 162 -10.72 8.00 -16.36
C PRO A 162 -11.63 7.07 -17.14
N ARG A 163 -12.35 7.61 -18.13
CA ARG A 163 -13.09 6.76 -19.06
C ARG A 163 -12.08 6.10 -19.98
N ASP A 164 -12.28 4.82 -20.29
CA ASP A 164 -11.59 4.21 -21.41
C ASP A 164 -12.04 4.94 -22.68
N ASP A 165 -11.10 5.67 -23.30
CA ASP A 165 -11.27 6.15 -24.66
C ASP A 165 -11.20 4.91 -25.59
N ASN A 166 -12.34 4.21 -25.71
CA ASN A 166 -12.51 3.10 -26.66
C ASN A 166 -12.21 3.52 -28.10
#